data_AF-A0A961F956-F1
#
_entry.id   AF-A0A961F956-F1
#
_cell.length_a   1.000
_cell.length_b   1.000
_cell.length_c   1.000
_cell.angle_alpha   90.00
_cell.angle_beta   90.00
_cell.angle_gamma   90.00
#
_symmetry.space_group_name_H-M   'P 1'
#
loop_
_entity.id
_entity.type
_entity.pdbx_description
1 polymer ?
#
loop_
_entity_poly.entity_id
_entity_poly.type
_entity_poly.pdbx_seq_one_letter_code
_entity_poly.pdbx_strand_id
1 'polypeptide(L)'
;MSTTGPRPWMIAETNWKHVKANPYEVAVLPWGATEAHNWHLPYATDSLQNDAIAAEAGRIAWEAGAKVAILPNMPIGRASCR
;
A
#
# COMPACT_ATOMS: atom_id res chain seq x y z
N MET A 1 -5.85 18.57 2.53
CA MET A 1 -4.82 18.99 3.50
C MET A 1 -3.71 17.96 3.43
N SER A 2 -2.57 18.30 2.81
CA SER A 2 -1.43 17.39 2.70
C SER A 2 -0.74 17.31 4.07
N THR A 3 -0.81 16.16 4.73
CA THR A 3 -0.10 15.88 5.97
C THR A 3 1.36 15.56 5.63
N THR A 4 2.27 16.51 5.87
CA THR A 4 3.72 16.39 5.58
C THR A 4 4.46 15.48 6.58
N GLY A 5 3.83 14.40 7.04
CA GLY A 5 4.39 13.46 8.01
C GLY A 5 4.21 12.01 7.56
N PRO A 6 5.12 11.09 7.95
CA PRO A 6 5.03 9.68 7.57
C PRO A 6 3.73 9.06 8.09
N ARG A 7 3.02 8.34 7.21
CA ARG A 7 1.72 7.73 7.52
C ARG A 7 1.94 6.49 8.39
N PRO A 8 1.42 6.42 9.62
CA PRO A 8 1.72 5.33 10.55
C PRO A 8 1.17 3.96 10.11
N TRP A 9 0.18 3.96 9.22
CA TRP A 9 -0.39 2.76 8.60
C TRP A 9 0.40 2.24 7.40
N MET A 10 1.26 3.05 6.79
CA MET A 10 2.09 2.66 5.65
C MET A 10 3.45 2.17 6.17
N ILE A 11 3.68 0.86 6.16
CA ILE A 11 4.92 0.30 6.71
C ILE A 11 6.15 0.84 5.97
N ALA A 12 6.05 1.05 4.66
CA ALA A 12 7.11 1.62 3.82
C ALA A 12 7.55 3.05 4.24
N GLU A 13 6.70 3.80 4.93
CA GLU A 13 7.01 5.16 5.41
C GLU A 13 7.42 5.19 6.89
N THR A 14 7.34 4.05 7.57
CA THR A 14 7.60 3.93 9.01
C THR A 14 9.01 3.38 9.28
N ASN A 15 9.40 3.40 10.54
CA ASN A 15 10.65 2.80 11.00
C ASN A 15 10.39 1.72 12.05
N TRP A 16 11.41 0.91 12.31
CA TRP A 16 11.34 -0.19 13.27
C TRP A 16 10.88 0.22 14.68
N LYS A 17 11.29 1.40 15.17
CA LYS A 17 10.90 1.88 16.50
C LYS A 17 9.39 2.13 16.57
N HIS A 18 8.81 2.68 15.51
CA HIS A 18 7.38 2.92 15.42
C HIS A 18 6.58 1.62 15.40
N VAL A 19 6.99 0.68 14.53
CA VAL A 19 6.34 -0.64 14.41
C VAL A 19 6.40 -1.42 15.72
N LYS A 20 7.54 -1.39 16.42
CA LYS A 20 7.69 -2.05 17.72
C LYS A 20 6.77 -1.46 18.80
N ALA A 21 6.49 -0.17 18.76
CA ALA A 21 5.65 0.53 19.73
C ALA A 21 4.14 0.42 19.43
N ASN A 22 3.77 0.11 18.19
CA ASN A 22 2.38 0.06 17.73
C ASN A 22 2.03 -1.36 17.27
N PRO A 23 1.39 -2.19 18.11
CA PRO A 23 0.90 -3.48 17.67
C PRO A 23 -0.22 -3.29 16.64
N TYR A 24 -0.07 -3.94 15.48
CA TYR A 24 -1.06 -3.91 14.41
C TYR A 24 -1.99 -5.11 14.53
N GLU A 25 -3.28 -4.90 14.28
CA GLU A 25 -4.33 -5.92 14.36
C GLU A 25 -4.48 -6.68 13.05
N VAL A 26 -4.25 -6.00 11.92
CA VAL A 26 -4.41 -6.54 10.57
C VAL A 26 -3.24 -6.11 9.70
N ALA A 27 -2.69 -7.04 8.92
CA ALA A 27 -1.72 -6.76 7.87
C ALA A 27 -2.39 -6.89 6.50
N VAL A 28 -2.24 -5.87 5.66
CA VAL A 28 -2.72 -5.83 4.28
C VAL A 28 -1.50 -5.84 3.37
N LEU A 29 -1.46 -6.79 2.45
CA LEU A 29 -0.45 -6.87 1.40
C LEU A 29 -1.08 -6.49 0.06
N PRO A 30 -0.85 -5.26 -0.43
CA PRO A 30 -1.25 -4.91 -1.78
C PRO A 30 -0.44 -5.73 -2.78
N TRP A 31 -1.12 -6.24 -3.82
CA TRP A 31 -0.52 -7.12 -4.80
C TRP A 31 -0.96 -6.70 -6.20
N GLY A 32 -0.02 -6.20 -7.00
CA GLY A 32 -0.25 -5.83 -8.39
C GLY A 32 0.62 -6.63 -9.36
N ALA A 33 0.72 -6.16 -10.59
CA ALA A 33 1.62 -6.69 -11.59
C ALA A 33 2.49 -5.59 -12.21
N THR A 34 3.60 -6.02 -12.81
CA THR A 34 4.35 -5.23 -13.79
C THR A 34 3.95 -5.76 -15.17
N GLU A 35 2.87 -5.21 -15.74
CA GLU A 35 2.28 -5.68 -16.99
C GLU A 35 2.00 -4.52 -17.94
N ALA A 36 2.14 -4.76 -19.25
CA ALA A 36 1.89 -3.76 -20.27
C ALA A 36 0.40 -3.38 -20.33
N HIS A 37 0.08 -2.14 -19.96
CA HIS A 37 -1.28 -1.61 -20.02
C HIS A 37 -1.50 -0.79 -21.31
N ASN A 38 -1.24 -1.40 -22.47
CA ASN A 38 -1.33 -0.72 -23.78
C ASN A 38 -0.40 0.52 -23.88
N TRP A 39 -0.46 1.31 -24.96
CA TRP A 39 0.47 2.42 -25.20
C TRP A 39 0.29 3.64 -24.28
N HIS A 40 -0.81 3.70 -23.55
CA HIS A 40 -1.26 4.92 -22.86
C HIS A 40 -1.14 4.84 -21.34
N LEU A 41 -0.87 3.66 -20.77
CA LEU A 41 -0.72 3.49 -19.33
C LEU A 41 0.65 2.91 -18.96
N PRO A 42 1.20 3.31 -17.80
CA PRO A 42 2.45 2.75 -17.30
C PRO A 42 2.35 1.26 -16.97
N TYR A 43 3.49 0.57 -16.99
CA TYR A 43 3.60 -0.82 -16.56
C TYR A 43 3.20 -1.07 -15.09
N ALA A 44 3.31 -0.02 -14.27
CA ALA A 44 3.03 -0.08 -12.83
C ALA A 44 1.59 0.30 -12.48
N THR A 45 0.65 0.34 -13.45
CA THR A 45 -0.74 0.77 -13.23
C THR A 45 -1.37 0.07 -12.02
N ASP A 46 -1.26 -1.25 -11.95
CA ASP A 46 -1.80 -2.05 -10.84
C ASP A 46 -1.18 -1.66 -9.49
N SER A 47 0.13 -1.47 -9.48
CA SER A 47 0.87 -1.12 -8.25
C SER A 47 0.50 0.28 -7.77
N LEU A 48 0.37 1.26 -8.68
CA LEU A 48 -0.02 2.63 -8.36
C LEU A 48 -1.46 2.72 -7.85
N GLN A 49 -2.39 1.99 -8.47
CA GLN A 49 -3.79 1.93 -8.03
C GLN A 49 -3.90 1.29 -6.64
N ASN A 50 -3.23 0.16 -6.44
CA ASN A 50 -3.19 -0.53 -5.17
C ASN A 50 -2.63 0.37 -4.06
N ASP A 51 -1.51 1.05 -4.29
CA ASP A 51 -0.89 1.93 -3.31
C ASP A 51 -1.83 3.08 -2.92
N ALA A 52 -2.53 3.68 -3.90
CA ALA A 52 -3.48 4.77 -3.65
C ALA A 52 -4.72 4.31 -2.85
N ILE A 53 -5.32 3.18 -3.27
CA ILE A 53 -6.51 2.62 -2.60
C ILE A 53 -6.16 2.15 -1.19
N ALA A 54 -5.06 1.42 -1.04
CA ALA A 54 -4.62 0.91 0.25
C ALA A 54 -4.33 2.09 1.20
N ALA A 55 -3.59 3.10 0.73
CA ALA A 55 -3.29 4.28 1.54
C ALA A 55 -4.54 4.98 2.09
N GLU A 56 -5.58 5.14 1.27
CA GLU A 56 -6.81 5.80 1.68
C GLU A 56 -7.67 4.92 2.59
N ALA A 57 -7.77 3.63 2.28
CA ALA A 57 -8.45 2.66 3.15
C ALA A 57 -7.78 2.58 4.53
N GLY A 58 -6.44 2.62 4.57
CA GLY A 58 -5.65 2.66 5.80
C GLY A 58 -5.93 3.90 6.62
N ARG A 59 -6.02 5.09 5.99
CA ARG A 59 -6.39 6.34 6.67
C ARG A 59 -7.76 6.21 7.35
N ILE A 60 -8.77 5.73 6.62
CA ILE A 60 -10.14 5.57 7.12
C ILE A 60 -10.18 4.58 8.30
N ALA A 61 -9.48 3.43 8.19
CA ALA A 61 -9.42 2.44 9.26
C ALA A 61 -8.73 2.99 10.52
N TRP A 62 -7.65 3.75 10.36
CA TRP A 62 -6.93 4.37 11.47
C TRP A 62 -7.74 5.45 12.17
N GLU A 63 -8.49 6.26 11.43
CA GLU A 63 -9.42 7.24 11.98
C GLU A 63 -10.58 6.57 12.74
N ALA A 64 -11.01 5.38 12.31
CA ALA A 64 -11.95 4.55 13.03
C ALA A 64 -11.36 3.81 14.25
N GLY A 65 -10.05 3.94 14.49
CA GLY A 65 -9.34 3.36 15.64
C GLY A 65 -8.69 1.99 15.39
N ALA A 66 -8.92 1.37 14.24
CA ALA A 66 -8.33 0.08 13.88
C ALA A 66 -6.86 0.25 13.44
N LYS A 67 -5.96 -0.51 14.05
CA LYS A 67 -4.51 -0.44 13.74
C LYS A 67 -4.15 -1.39 12.61
N VAL A 68 -4.29 -0.92 11.37
CA VAL A 68 -3.90 -1.68 10.17
C VAL A 68 -2.47 -1.37 9.71
N ALA A 69 -1.74 -2.40 9.29
CA ALA A 69 -0.42 -2.31 8.66
C ALA A 69 -0.54 -2.58 7.17
N ILE A 70 -0.17 -1.61 6.35
CA ILE A 70 -0.10 -1.76 4.89
C ILE A 70 1.35 -2.02 4.52
N LEU A 71 1.59 -3.22 4.00
CA LEU A 71 2.90 -3.66 3.55
C LEU A 71 3.24 -3.04 2.19
N PRO A 72 4.52 -2.98 1.81
CA PRO A 72 4.92 -2.57 0.48
C PRO A 72 4.22 -3.41 -0.59
N ASN A 73 3.69 -2.76 -1.63
CA ASN A 73 3.01 -3.47 -2.71
C ASN A 73 3.97 -4.45 -3.41
N MET A 74 3.47 -5.66 -3.67
CA MET A 74 4.18 -6.65 -4.47
C MET A 74 3.89 -6.45 -5.96
N PRO A 75 4.89 -6.10 -6.79
CA PRO A 75 4.67 -5.79 -8.22
C PRO A 75 4.77 -7.03 -9.12
N ILE A 76 4.57 -8.24 -8.58
CA ILE A 76 4.79 -9.52 -9.28
C ILE A 76 3.45 -10.23 -9.50
N GLY A 77 2.81 -10.00 -10.62
CA GLY A 77 1.62 -10.74 -11.04
C GLY A 77 1.95 -11.98 -11.88
N ARG A 78 0.94 -12.78 -12.20
CA ARG A 78 1.07 -13.72 -13.33
C ARG A 78 0.91 -12.93 -14.62
N ALA A 79 1.99 -12.80 -15.38
CA ALA A 79 1.92 -12.27 -16.74
C ALA A 79 1.01 -13.17 -17.58
N SER A 80 0.03 -12.59 -18.27
CA SER A 80 -0.81 -13.33 -19.20
C SER A 80 0.05 -13.80 -20.39
N CYS A 81 0.62 -15.00 -20.26
CA CYS A 81 1.29 -15.67 -21.35
C CYS A 81 0.20 -16.13 -22.33
N ARG A 82 0.10 -15.46 -23.49
CA ARG A 82 -0.54 -16.04 -24.66
C ARG A 82 0.39 -17.05 -25.31
#